data_AF-A0AAV0HR33-F1
#
_entry.id   AF-A0AAV0HR33-F1
#
_cell.length_a   1.000
_cell.length_b   1.000
_cell.length_c   1.000
_cell.angle_alpha   90.00
_cell.angle_beta   90.00
_cell.angle_gamma   90.00
#
_symmetry.space_group_name_H-M   'P 1'
#
loop_
_entity.id
_entity.type
_entity.pdbx_description
1 polymer ?
#
loop_
_entity_poly.entity_id
_entity_poly.type
_entity_poly.pdbx_seq_one_letter_code
_entity_poly.pdbx_strand_id
1 'polypeptide(L)'
;MLDGMFSFVLLDTRDNSFIVARDAVGITSLYIGWGLDGSIWISSELKGLNDDCEHFQCFPPGHLYSSKNGGFRRWYNPIWFSEAIPSSPYDPLVLRRAFENAVIKRLMTDVPFGVLLSGGLDSSLVASITASHLAGTKAAKQWGSQLHCFCVGLEGSPDLKAAREVADYLGTVHHEFHFTVQDGIDAIEDAIYHIETYDVTTIRASTPMFLMSRKIKALGVKMVISGEGSDEIFGGYLYFHKAPNKEEFHRETCHKIKALHQYDCLRANKSTSAWGLEARVPFLDKDFINVAMAIDPQWKMIRPEEGRIEKWVLRKAFDDEDHPYLPKHILYRQKEQFSDGVGYSWIDGLKAHAAEHVCISISALLLQLPLLFH
;
A
#
# COMPACT_ATOMS: atom_id res chain seq x y z
N MET A 1 13.95 -9.82 17.28
CA MET A 1 12.62 -9.21 17.02
C MET A 1 12.20 -9.59 15.61
N LEU A 2 10.95 -9.98 15.37
CA LEU A 2 10.48 -10.46 14.05
C LEU A 2 10.58 -9.37 12.98
N ASP A 3 11.05 -9.74 11.79
CA ASP A 3 11.22 -8.84 10.66
C ASP A 3 10.45 -9.33 9.44
N GLY A 4 9.32 -8.69 9.17
CA GLY A 4 8.38 -9.07 8.13
C GLY A 4 6.97 -8.53 8.40
N MET A 5 6.05 -8.90 7.52
CA MET A 5 4.62 -8.68 7.69
C MET A 5 3.99 -9.93 8.30
N PHE A 6 3.18 -9.77 9.35
CA PHE A 6 2.61 -10.88 10.10
C PHE A 6 1.44 -10.43 10.96
N SER A 7 0.51 -11.35 11.14
CA SER A 7 -0.49 -11.35 12.20
C SER A 7 -0.61 -12.78 12.69
N PHE A 8 -0.49 -13.01 13.99
CA PHE A 8 -0.57 -14.36 14.54
C PHE A 8 -1.26 -14.39 15.90
N VAL A 9 -1.80 -15.56 16.22
CA VAL A 9 -2.25 -15.96 17.55
C VAL A 9 -1.42 -17.17 17.96
N LEU A 10 -0.83 -17.12 19.16
CA LEU A 10 -0.07 -18.20 19.75
C LEU A 10 -0.79 -18.64 21.04
N LEU A 11 -1.25 -19.88 21.07
CA LEU A 11 -1.85 -20.51 22.25
C LEU A 11 -0.79 -21.32 23.00
N ASP A 12 -0.65 -21.07 24.30
CA ASP A 12 0.15 -21.87 25.22
C ASP A 12 -0.77 -22.81 26.00
N THR A 13 -0.76 -24.09 25.63
CA THR A 13 -1.62 -25.11 26.24
C THR A 13 -1.17 -25.52 27.65
N ARG A 14 0.01 -25.08 28.11
CA ARG A 14 0.50 -25.39 29.46
C ARG A 14 -0.24 -24.61 30.54
N ASP A 15 -0.72 -23.42 30.20
CA ASP A 15 -1.46 -22.53 31.11
C ASP A 15 -2.72 -21.91 30.49
N ASN A 16 -3.13 -22.41 29.32
CA ASN A 16 -4.29 -21.95 28.55
C ASN A 16 -4.27 -20.45 28.23
N SER A 17 -3.10 -19.82 28.21
CA SER A 17 -2.96 -18.42 27.80
C SER A 17 -2.71 -18.29 26.30
N PHE A 18 -3.00 -17.13 25.73
CA PHE A 18 -2.67 -16.82 24.36
C PHE A 18 -2.03 -15.43 24.22
N ILE A 19 -1.25 -15.29 23.14
CA ILE A 19 -0.66 -14.02 22.70
C ILE A 19 -1.11 -13.77 21.27
N VAL A 20 -1.52 -12.53 21.01
CA VAL A 20 -1.80 -12.03 19.66
C VAL A 20 -0.78 -10.96 19.34
N ALA A 21 -0.26 -10.94 18.12
CA ALA A 21 0.63 -9.87 17.68
C ALA A 21 0.40 -9.52 16.21
N ARG A 22 0.58 -8.23 15.91
CA ARG A 22 0.52 -7.66 14.56
C ARG A 22 1.83 -6.97 14.22
N ASP A 23 2.21 -7.00 12.95
CA ASP A 23 3.42 -6.39 12.42
C ASP A 23 3.54 -4.88 12.67
N ALA A 24 4.74 -4.36 12.46
CA ALA A 24 5.20 -3.04 12.89
C ALA A 24 4.31 -1.86 12.44
N VAL A 25 3.79 -1.90 11.20
CA VAL A 25 3.03 -0.80 10.58
C VAL A 25 1.64 -1.22 10.12
N GLY A 26 1.26 -2.49 10.32
CA GLY A 26 -0.08 -3.00 10.03
C GLY A 26 -0.25 -3.36 8.56
N ILE A 27 0.79 -3.93 7.95
CA ILE A 27 0.79 -4.42 6.57
C ILE A 27 -0.28 -5.52 6.41
N THR A 28 -0.33 -6.45 7.36
CA THR A 28 -1.41 -7.45 7.43
C THR A 28 -2.61 -6.89 8.19
N SER A 29 -3.82 -7.32 7.85
CA SER A 29 -5.05 -6.99 8.58
C SER A 29 -5.27 -7.95 9.77
N LEU A 30 -5.77 -7.40 10.87
CA LEU A 30 -6.12 -8.16 12.08
C LEU A 30 -7.11 -7.36 12.93
N TYR A 31 -8.09 -8.06 13.47
CA TYR A 31 -9.17 -7.53 14.30
C TYR A 31 -9.32 -8.36 15.56
N ILE A 32 -9.83 -7.73 16.60
CA ILE A 32 -10.13 -8.33 17.89
C ILE A 32 -11.55 -7.94 18.31
N GLY A 33 -12.32 -8.93 18.75
CA GLY A 33 -13.70 -8.77 19.24
C GLY A 33 -13.90 -9.44 20.59
N TRP A 34 -14.90 -8.96 21.33
CA TRP A 34 -15.30 -9.48 22.64
C TRP A 34 -16.78 -9.87 22.59
N GLY A 35 -17.06 -11.16 22.81
CA GLY A 35 -18.40 -11.73 22.81
C GLY A 35 -19.15 -11.50 24.13
N LEU A 36 -20.48 -11.58 24.07
CA LEU A 36 -21.40 -11.51 25.23
C LEU A 36 -21.07 -12.50 26.34
N ASP A 37 -20.52 -13.66 25.98
CA ASP A 37 -20.13 -14.74 26.88
C ASP A 37 -18.73 -14.54 27.50
N GLY A 38 -18.06 -13.42 27.20
CA GLY A 38 -16.69 -13.11 27.62
C GLY A 38 -15.61 -13.73 26.73
N SER A 39 -15.97 -14.37 25.61
CA SER A 39 -15.01 -14.89 24.63
C SER A 39 -14.24 -13.77 23.91
N ILE A 40 -13.01 -14.06 23.50
CA ILE A 40 -12.18 -13.16 22.70
C ILE A 40 -12.02 -13.77 21.30
N TRP A 41 -12.38 -12.99 20.28
CA TRP A 41 -12.33 -13.37 18.88
C TRP A 41 -11.19 -12.63 18.19
N ILE A 42 -10.39 -13.36 17.41
CA ILE A 42 -9.32 -12.78 16.60
C ILE A 42 -9.53 -13.24 15.17
N SER A 43 -9.57 -12.29 14.23
CA SER A 43 -9.77 -12.59 12.83
C SER A 43 -8.94 -11.65 11.96
N SER A 44 -8.44 -12.15 10.83
CA SER A 44 -7.76 -11.31 9.83
C SER A 44 -8.70 -10.26 9.23
N GLU A 45 -9.99 -10.58 9.16
CA GLU A 45 -11.02 -9.75 8.54
C GLU A 45 -12.21 -9.56 9.49
N LEU A 46 -12.84 -8.38 9.49
CA LEU A 46 -14.01 -8.09 10.33
C LEU A 46 -15.14 -9.07 10.07
N LYS A 47 -15.36 -9.46 8.81
CA LYS A 47 -16.39 -10.44 8.42
C LYS A 47 -16.15 -11.86 8.95
N GLY A 48 -15.00 -12.12 9.58
CA GLY A 48 -14.71 -13.37 10.28
C GLY A 48 -14.91 -13.31 11.80
N LEU A 49 -15.29 -12.15 12.35
CA LEU A 49 -15.68 -12.05 13.76
C LEU A 49 -17.09 -12.65 13.96
N ASN A 50 -17.37 -13.11 15.18
CA ASN A 50 -18.70 -13.62 15.53
C ASN A 50 -19.71 -12.46 15.63
N ASP A 51 -20.93 -12.68 15.13
CA ASP A 51 -22.03 -11.71 15.15
C ASP A 51 -22.41 -11.24 16.57
N ASP A 52 -22.17 -12.07 17.60
CA ASP A 52 -22.43 -11.77 19.01
C ASP A 52 -21.32 -10.94 19.69
N CYS A 53 -20.32 -10.44 18.92
CA CYS A 53 -19.33 -9.50 19.45
C CYS A 53 -19.95 -8.13 19.71
N GLU A 54 -20.23 -7.77 20.97
CA GLU A 54 -20.74 -6.43 21.34
C GLU A 54 -19.72 -5.32 21.03
N HIS A 55 -18.44 -5.64 21.14
CA HIS A 55 -17.36 -4.72 20.87
C HIS A 55 -16.29 -5.39 20.02
N PHE A 56 -15.80 -4.66 19.01
CA PHE A 56 -14.67 -5.06 18.21
C PHE A 56 -13.88 -3.85 17.76
N GLN A 57 -12.60 -4.07 17.45
CA GLN A 57 -11.74 -3.03 16.91
C GLN A 57 -10.63 -3.62 16.04
N CYS A 58 -10.02 -2.76 15.23
CA CYS A 58 -8.79 -3.07 14.53
C CYS A 58 -7.68 -3.35 15.56
N PHE A 59 -7.01 -4.49 15.44
CA PHE A 59 -5.89 -4.81 16.32
C PHE A 59 -4.73 -3.85 16.01
N PRO A 60 -4.21 -3.05 16.96
CA PRO A 60 -3.32 -1.94 16.63
C PRO A 60 -1.97 -2.42 16.07
N PRO A 61 -1.43 -1.79 15.02
CA PRO A 61 -0.10 -2.11 14.48
C PRO A 61 1.02 -2.00 15.50
N GLY A 62 2.00 -2.91 15.43
CA GLY A 62 3.17 -2.90 16.30
C GLY A 62 2.84 -3.21 17.77
N HIS A 63 1.69 -3.85 18.04
CA HIS A 63 1.26 -4.24 19.37
C HIS A 63 1.21 -5.76 19.55
N LEU A 64 1.21 -6.15 20.81
CA LEU A 64 0.87 -7.48 21.31
C LEU A 64 -0.28 -7.37 22.31
N TYR A 65 -1.08 -8.42 22.39
CA TYR A 65 -2.12 -8.63 23.40
C TYR A 65 -1.82 -9.96 24.09
N SER A 66 -1.92 -10.01 25.42
CA SER A 66 -1.74 -11.25 26.19
C SER A 66 -2.96 -11.48 27.06
N SER A 67 -3.52 -12.69 27.01
CA SER A 67 -4.67 -13.05 27.83
C SER A 67 -4.35 -13.09 29.34
N LYS A 68 -3.07 -13.17 29.73
CA LYS A 68 -2.66 -13.16 31.15
C LYS A 68 -2.84 -11.81 31.82
N ASN A 69 -2.45 -10.75 31.12
CA ASN A 69 -2.40 -9.40 31.67
C ASN A 69 -3.56 -8.53 31.17
N GLY A 70 -4.20 -8.94 30.06
CA GLY A 70 -5.08 -8.08 29.29
C GLY A 70 -4.36 -6.89 28.65
N GLY A 71 -5.08 -6.17 27.79
CA GLY A 71 -4.62 -4.92 27.19
C GLY A 71 -3.57 -5.06 26.08
N PHE A 72 -3.34 -3.94 25.39
CA PHE A 72 -2.36 -3.84 24.30
C PHE A 72 -1.04 -3.30 24.82
N ARG A 73 0.06 -3.94 24.44
CA ARG A 73 1.42 -3.45 24.68
C ARG A 73 2.14 -3.25 23.36
N ARG A 74 2.74 -2.09 23.18
CA ARG A 74 3.49 -1.79 21.96
C ARG A 74 4.89 -2.38 21.99
N TRP A 75 5.30 -3.08 20.94
CA TRP A 75 6.63 -3.69 20.80
C TRP A 75 7.53 -2.98 19.79
N TYR A 76 6.97 -2.20 18.87
CA TYR A 76 7.72 -1.45 17.86
C TYR A 76 7.66 0.06 18.16
N ASN A 77 8.79 0.66 18.51
CA ASN A 77 8.89 2.08 18.92
C ASN A 77 10.09 2.76 18.25
N PRO A 78 10.05 2.99 16.93
CA PRO A 78 11.12 3.71 16.22
C PRO A 78 11.06 5.21 16.49
N ILE A 79 12.16 5.92 16.23
CA ILE A 79 12.30 7.37 16.49
C ILE A 79 11.23 8.20 15.75
N TRP A 80 10.93 7.85 14.50
CA TRP A 80 9.91 8.54 13.71
C TRP A 80 8.50 8.41 14.32
N PHE A 81 8.25 7.39 15.14
CA PHE A 81 6.93 7.26 15.76
C PHE A 81 6.68 8.35 16.81
N SER A 82 7.71 8.80 17.53
CA SER A 82 7.60 9.95 18.43
C SER A 82 7.58 11.29 17.70
N GLU A 83 7.60 11.28 16.36
CA GLU A 83 7.59 12.49 15.52
C GLU A 83 8.75 13.44 15.80
N ALA A 84 9.86 12.89 16.32
CA ALA A 84 11.08 13.64 16.55
C ALA A 84 11.70 14.01 15.21
N ILE A 85 11.88 15.31 14.97
CA ILE A 85 12.40 15.82 13.70
C ILE A 85 13.85 15.35 13.53
N PRO A 86 14.15 14.56 12.48
CA PRO A 86 15.47 14.02 12.28
C PRO A 86 16.38 15.05 11.60
N SER A 87 17.69 14.83 11.70
CA SER A 87 18.71 15.73 11.16
C SER A 87 19.86 15.01 10.44
N SER A 88 19.71 13.71 10.15
CA SER A 88 20.77 12.98 9.46
C SER A 88 20.94 13.50 8.02
N PRO A 89 22.18 13.64 7.53
CA PRO A 89 22.41 14.05 6.16
C PRO A 89 21.85 13.02 5.18
N TYR A 90 21.43 13.49 4.01
CA TYR A 90 21.01 12.62 2.93
C TYR A 90 22.23 11.97 2.25
N ASP A 91 22.25 10.63 2.22
CA ASP A 91 23.20 9.84 1.43
C ASP A 91 22.41 8.96 0.44
N PRO A 92 22.53 9.17 -0.89
CA PRO A 92 21.82 8.41 -1.90
C PRO A 92 22.14 6.91 -1.86
N LEU A 93 23.39 6.54 -1.57
CA LEU A 93 23.83 5.14 -1.59
C LEU A 93 23.32 4.37 -0.38
N VAL A 94 23.25 5.03 0.79
CA VAL A 94 22.65 4.43 1.98
C VAL A 94 21.16 4.16 1.75
N LEU A 95 20.44 5.13 1.16
CA LEU A 95 19.02 4.98 0.85
C LEU A 95 18.79 3.87 -0.19
N ARG A 96 19.57 3.89 -1.28
CA ARG A 96 19.53 2.87 -2.34
C ARG A 96 19.71 1.48 -1.79
N ARG A 97 20.82 1.23 -1.07
CA ARG A 97 21.15 -0.09 -0.51
C ARG A 97 20.09 -0.57 0.48
N ALA A 98 19.56 0.32 1.31
CA ALA A 98 18.48 -0.02 2.23
C ALA A 98 17.22 -0.49 1.47
N PHE A 99 16.87 0.17 0.37
CA PHE A 99 15.71 -0.23 -0.44
C PHE A 99 15.96 -1.51 -1.23
N GLU A 100 17.14 -1.67 -1.82
CA GLU A 100 17.53 -2.92 -2.50
C GLU A 100 17.44 -4.11 -1.56
N ASN A 101 17.99 -3.99 -0.34
CA ASN A 101 17.90 -5.03 0.68
C ASN A 101 16.44 -5.33 1.06
N ALA A 102 15.60 -4.30 1.16
CA ALA A 102 14.17 -4.48 1.45
C ALA A 102 13.44 -5.26 0.34
N VAL A 103 13.76 -5.01 -0.94
CA VAL A 103 13.21 -5.76 -2.07
C VAL A 103 13.75 -7.19 -2.08
N ILE A 104 15.08 -7.37 -2.00
CA ILE A 104 15.74 -8.68 -2.06
C ILE A 104 15.23 -9.62 -0.96
N LYS A 105 15.07 -9.11 0.28
CA LYS A 105 14.50 -9.88 1.41
C LYS A 105 13.09 -10.41 1.12
N ARG A 106 12.31 -9.69 0.31
CA ARG A 106 10.95 -10.06 -0.11
C ARG A 106 10.90 -10.97 -1.34
N LEU A 107 12.05 -11.37 -1.90
CA LEU A 107 12.12 -12.40 -2.94
C LEU A 107 12.11 -13.84 -2.37
N MET A 108 12.04 -14.00 -1.04
CA MET A 108 11.96 -15.30 -0.38
C MET A 108 10.63 -16.01 -0.71
N THR A 109 10.63 -16.91 -1.69
CA THR A 109 9.45 -17.68 -2.09
C THR A 109 9.84 -18.96 -2.83
N ASP A 110 9.01 -20.00 -2.67
CA ASP A 110 9.09 -21.27 -3.41
C ASP A 110 7.92 -21.42 -4.42
N VAL A 111 7.12 -20.38 -4.60
CA VAL A 111 5.95 -20.34 -5.50
C VAL A 111 6.07 -19.23 -6.56
N PRO A 112 5.36 -19.33 -7.69
CA PRO A 112 5.34 -18.29 -8.72
C PRO A 112 4.93 -16.93 -8.15
N PHE A 113 5.68 -15.89 -8.53
CA PHE A 113 5.43 -14.53 -8.11
C PHE A 113 5.66 -13.54 -9.26
N GLY A 114 5.19 -12.30 -9.08
CA GLY A 114 5.49 -11.20 -10.00
C GLY A 114 5.45 -9.83 -9.33
N VAL A 115 5.37 -8.77 -10.12
CA VAL A 115 5.35 -7.38 -9.65
C VAL A 115 4.13 -6.65 -10.20
N LEU A 116 3.49 -5.83 -9.36
CA LEU A 116 2.50 -4.86 -9.83
C LEU A 116 3.23 -3.65 -10.42
N LEU A 117 3.01 -3.35 -11.69
CA LEU A 117 3.72 -2.33 -12.44
C LEU A 117 2.73 -1.32 -13.04
N SER A 118 2.67 -0.12 -12.47
CA SER A 118 1.83 1.00 -12.96
C SER A 118 2.58 1.96 -13.89
N GLY A 119 3.90 1.79 -14.06
CA GLY A 119 4.75 2.74 -14.79
C GLY A 119 5.06 4.04 -14.01
N GLY A 120 4.57 4.16 -12.78
CA GLY A 120 5.01 5.19 -11.83
C GLY A 120 6.38 4.86 -11.22
N LEU A 121 7.04 5.84 -10.60
CA LEU A 121 8.37 5.70 -10.00
C LEU A 121 8.48 4.46 -9.09
N ASP A 122 7.53 4.29 -8.18
CA ASP A 122 7.67 3.38 -7.04
C ASP A 122 7.60 1.90 -7.47
N SER A 123 6.57 1.56 -8.25
CA SER A 123 6.40 0.21 -8.82
C SER A 123 7.51 -0.12 -9.82
N SER A 124 7.99 0.87 -10.57
CA SER A 124 9.08 0.70 -11.54
C SER A 124 10.42 0.39 -10.86
N LEU A 125 10.74 1.06 -9.75
CA LEU A 125 11.95 0.74 -8.97
C LEU A 125 11.88 -0.66 -8.35
N VAL A 126 10.72 -1.05 -7.83
CA VAL A 126 10.49 -2.42 -7.34
C VAL A 126 10.70 -3.45 -8.47
N ALA A 127 10.13 -3.20 -9.65
CA ALA A 127 10.27 -4.09 -10.81
C ALA A 127 11.74 -4.19 -11.26
N SER A 128 12.45 -3.08 -11.35
CA SER A 128 13.86 -3.02 -11.78
C SER A 128 14.79 -3.83 -10.86
N ILE A 129 14.68 -3.61 -9.55
CA ILE A 129 15.47 -4.35 -8.56
C ILE A 129 15.08 -5.83 -8.57
N THR A 130 13.77 -6.13 -8.64
CA THR A 130 13.29 -7.52 -8.68
C THR A 130 13.82 -8.25 -9.90
N ALA A 131 13.78 -7.64 -11.10
CA ALA A 131 14.27 -8.23 -12.34
C ALA A 131 15.77 -8.54 -12.25
N SER A 132 16.56 -7.60 -11.72
CA SER A 132 18.01 -7.75 -11.57
C SER A 132 18.42 -8.88 -10.61
N HIS A 133 17.58 -9.20 -9.62
CA HIS A 133 17.87 -10.23 -8.61
C HIS A 133 17.09 -11.55 -8.79
N LEU A 134 16.16 -11.62 -9.76
CA LEU A 134 15.28 -12.77 -9.95
C LEU A 134 16.06 -14.06 -10.25
N ALA A 135 17.06 -14.00 -11.13
CA ALA A 135 17.81 -15.17 -11.60
C ALA A 135 18.46 -16.00 -10.47
N GLY A 136 18.78 -15.37 -9.33
CA GLY A 136 19.35 -16.04 -8.16
C GLY A 136 18.35 -16.77 -7.26
N THR A 137 17.05 -16.58 -7.46
CA THR A 137 16.01 -17.10 -6.56
C THR A 137 15.67 -18.57 -6.80
N LYS A 138 15.16 -19.26 -5.77
CA LYS A 138 14.63 -20.63 -5.91
C LYS A 138 13.46 -20.69 -6.89
N ALA A 139 12.56 -19.71 -6.79
CA ALA A 139 11.43 -19.60 -7.69
C ALA A 139 11.86 -19.49 -9.15
N ALA A 140 12.89 -18.70 -9.47
CA ALA A 140 13.38 -18.59 -10.84
C ALA A 140 13.91 -19.91 -11.41
N LYS A 141 14.59 -20.70 -10.59
CA LYS A 141 15.10 -22.02 -10.99
C LYS A 141 13.98 -23.03 -11.28
N GLN A 142 12.83 -22.90 -10.61
CA GLN A 142 11.72 -23.84 -10.73
C GLN A 142 10.65 -23.37 -11.74
N TRP A 143 10.45 -22.07 -11.88
CA TRP A 143 9.31 -21.48 -12.60
C TRP A 143 9.71 -20.56 -13.76
N GLY A 144 11.01 -20.36 -14.00
CA GLY A 144 11.55 -19.53 -15.08
C GLY A 144 12.21 -18.25 -14.57
N SER A 145 13.20 -17.76 -15.31
CA SER A 145 14.03 -16.62 -14.92
C SER A 145 13.50 -15.26 -15.40
N GLN A 146 12.35 -15.22 -16.08
CA GLN A 146 11.76 -13.98 -16.57
C GLN A 146 10.72 -13.46 -15.58
N LEU A 147 10.81 -12.18 -15.22
CA LEU A 147 9.87 -11.56 -14.29
C LEU A 147 8.53 -11.31 -14.98
N HIS A 148 7.43 -11.65 -14.31
CA HIS A 148 6.09 -11.30 -14.74
C HIS A 148 5.63 -9.99 -14.08
N CYS A 149 5.25 -9.01 -14.89
CA CYS A 149 4.76 -7.70 -14.45
C CYS A 149 3.29 -7.52 -14.82
N PHE A 150 2.47 -7.06 -13.89
CA PHE A 150 1.02 -6.92 -14.04
C PHE A 150 0.58 -5.47 -13.93
N CYS A 151 -0.21 -5.01 -14.90
CA CYS A 151 -0.86 -3.70 -14.88
C CYS A 151 -2.37 -3.86 -15.13
N VAL A 152 -3.15 -2.91 -14.64
CA VAL A 152 -4.60 -2.83 -14.88
C VAL A 152 -5.00 -1.40 -15.17
N GLY A 153 -5.88 -1.21 -16.14
CA GLY A 153 -6.37 0.10 -16.52
C GLY A 153 -7.55 0.00 -17.47
N LEU A 154 -8.23 1.13 -17.68
CA LEU A 154 -9.11 1.30 -18.82
C LEU A 154 -8.27 1.34 -20.10
N GLU A 155 -8.86 0.93 -21.23
CA GLU A 155 -8.16 0.95 -22.51
C GLU A 155 -7.60 2.34 -22.82
N GLY A 156 -6.31 2.39 -23.17
CA GLY A 156 -5.60 3.64 -23.46
C GLY A 156 -5.21 4.49 -22.24
N SER A 157 -5.31 3.96 -21.01
CA SER A 157 -4.93 4.74 -19.83
C SER A 157 -3.43 5.08 -19.80
N PRO A 158 -3.04 6.21 -19.17
CA PRO A 158 -1.64 6.62 -19.05
C PRO A 158 -0.76 5.58 -18.33
N ASP A 159 -1.31 4.89 -17.32
CA ASP A 159 -0.58 3.86 -16.58
C ASP A 159 -0.22 2.66 -17.46
N LEU A 160 -1.12 2.21 -18.34
CA LEU A 160 -0.83 1.08 -19.24
C LEU A 160 0.34 1.40 -20.18
N LYS A 161 0.35 2.60 -20.75
CA LYS A 161 1.42 3.05 -21.64
C LYS A 161 2.76 3.12 -20.93
N ALA A 162 2.80 3.68 -19.72
CA ALA A 162 4.03 3.81 -18.96
C ALA A 162 4.53 2.45 -18.41
N ALA A 163 3.62 1.59 -17.98
CA ALA A 163 3.94 0.24 -17.54
C ALA A 163 4.56 -0.58 -18.68
N ARG A 164 4.01 -0.45 -19.89
CA ARG A 164 4.56 -1.06 -21.12
C ARG A 164 6.00 -0.64 -21.36
N GLU A 165 6.25 0.67 -21.34
CA GLU A 165 7.59 1.21 -21.56
C GLU A 165 8.61 0.71 -20.54
N VAL A 166 8.25 0.66 -19.26
CA VAL A 166 9.12 0.13 -18.21
C VAL A 166 9.33 -1.37 -18.38
N ALA A 167 8.29 -2.12 -18.75
CA ALA A 167 8.40 -3.54 -18.95
C ALA A 167 9.30 -3.91 -20.13
N ASP A 168 9.22 -3.15 -21.23
CA ASP A 168 10.06 -3.30 -22.41
C ASP A 168 11.53 -2.99 -22.08
N TYR A 169 11.77 -1.92 -21.33
CA TYR A 169 13.11 -1.56 -20.84
C TYR A 169 13.73 -2.65 -19.96
N LEU A 170 12.94 -3.24 -19.07
CA LEU A 170 13.39 -4.27 -18.13
C LEU A 170 13.37 -5.70 -18.73
N GLY A 171 12.85 -5.90 -19.95
CA GLY A 171 12.74 -7.22 -20.58
C GLY A 171 11.79 -8.19 -19.88
N THR A 172 10.75 -7.69 -19.22
CA THR A 172 9.82 -8.50 -18.41
C THR A 172 8.64 -9.05 -19.22
N VAL A 173 8.03 -10.16 -18.77
CA VAL A 173 6.75 -10.63 -19.34
C VAL A 173 5.65 -9.73 -18.82
N HIS A 174 5.14 -8.85 -19.67
CA HIS A 174 4.14 -7.88 -19.26
C HIS A 174 2.71 -8.28 -19.59
N HIS A 175 1.91 -8.41 -18.53
CA HIS A 175 0.49 -8.69 -18.58
C HIS A 175 -0.28 -7.39 -18.34
N GLU A 176 -1.01 -6.97 -19.35
CA GLU A 176 -1.86 -5.79 -19.29
C GLU A 176 -3.32 -6.24 -19.29
N PHE A 177 -4.01 -5.87 -18.21
CA PHE A 177 -5.40 -6.22 -18.03
C PHE A 177 -6.28 -5.01 -18.22
N HIS A 178 -7.21 -5.14 -19.15
CA HIS A 178 -8.29 -4.17 -19.31
C HIS A 178 -9.47 -4.52 -18.42
N PHE A 179 -10.15 -3.48 -17.93
CA PHE A 179 -11.50 -3.55 -17.39
C PHE A 179 -12.32 -2.42 -18.03
N THR A 180 -13.64 -2.55 -18.00
CA THR A 180 -14.56 -1.49 -18.39
C THR A 180 -15.07 -0.77 -17.15
N VAL A 181 -15.63 0.43 -17.32
CA VAL A 181 -16.31 1.13 -16.22
C VAL A 181 -17.41 0.26 -15.60
N GLN A 182 -18.14 -0.51 -16.44
CA GLN A 182 -19.18 -1.41 -15.96
C GLN A 182 -18.61 -2.58 -15.15
N ASP A 183 -17.51 -3.21 -15.59
CA ASP A 183 -16.83 -4.24 -14.79
C ASP A 183 -16.43 -3.71 -13.41
N GLY A 184 -16.01 -2.44 -13.36
CA GLY A 184 -15.69 -1.76 -12.11
C GLY A 184 -16.93 -1.56 -11.24
N ILE A 185 -18.03 -1.04 -11.80
CA ILE A 185 -19.29 -0.80 -11.09
C ILE A 185 -19.84 -2.10 -10.51
N ASP A 186 -19.89 -3.15 -11.32
CA ASP A 186 -20.41 -4.47 -10.93
C ASP A 186 -19.59 -5.11 -9.81
N ALA A 187 -18.31 -4.74 -9.67
CA ALA A 187 -17.42 -5.25 -8.64
C ALA A 187 -17.38 -4.40 -7.34
N ILE A 188 -18.09 -3.28 -7.26
CA ILE A 188 -18.03 -2.38 -6.09
C ILE A 188 -18.51 -3.08 -4.82
N GLU A 189 -19.63 -3.80 -4.89
CA GLU A 189 -20.21 -4.47 -3.72
C GLU A 189 -19.24 -5.52 -3.15
N ASP A 190 -18.70 -6.38 -4.01
CA ASP A 190 -17.68 -7.36 -3.63
C ASP A 190 -16.42 -6.68 -3.09
N ALA A 191 -15.96 -5.58 -3.71
CA ALA A 191 -14.82 -4.84 -3.23
C ALA A 191 -15.07 -4.26 -1.82
N ILE A 192 -16.24 -3.68 -1.56
CA ILE A 192 -16.61 -3.19 -0.22
C ILE A 192 -16.64 -4.34 0.79
N TYR A 193 -17.25 -5.47 0.43
CA TYR A 193 -17.31 -6.66 1.27
C TYR A 193 -15.90 -7.18 1.64
N HIS A 194 -14.99 -7.25 0.67
CA HIS A 194 -13.65 -7.72 0.91
C HIS A 194 -12.78 -6.72 1.68
N ILE A 195 -12.82 -5.43 1.32
CA ILE A 195 -11.97 -4.38 1.92
C ILE A 195 -12.45 -4.00 3.33
N GLU A 196 -13.77 -4.04 3.55
CA GLU A 196 -14.44 -3.67 4.80
C GLU A 196 -14.28 -2.18 5.13
N THR A 197 -14.48 -1.33 4.14
CA THR A 197 -14.48 0.14 4.28
C THR A 197 -15.50 0.79 3.36
N TYR A 198 -15.94 1.98 3.73
CA TYR A 198 -16.77 2.86 2.90
C TYR A 198 -16.00 4.10 2.43
N ASP A 199 -14.70 4.20 2.72
CA ASP A 199 -13.89 5.33 2.27
C ASP A 199 -13.83 5.38 0.74
N VAL A 200 -14.26 6.52 0.20
CA VAL A 200 -14.41 6.74 -1.24
C VAL A 200 -13.08 6.57 -1.98
N THR A 201 -12.00 7.10 -1.43
CA THR A 201 -10.66 7.02 -2.06
C THR A 201 -10.17 5.58 -2.10
N THR A 202 -10.33 4.87 -0.99
CA THR A 202 -9.91 3.48 -0.84
C THR A 202 -10.70 2.58 -1.79
N ILE A 203 -12.03 2.68 -1.86
CA ILE A 203 -12.83 1.86 -2.79
C ILE A 203 -12.48 2.15 -4.24
N ARG A 204 -12.36 3.43 -4.63
CA ARG A 204 -11.96 3.83 -6.00
C ARG A 204 -10.67 3.15 -6.46
N ALA A 205 -9.66 3.11 -5.60
CA ALA A 205 -8.36 2.50 -5.90
C ALA A 205 -8.35 0.97 -5.72
N SER A 206 -9.21 0.44 -4.84
CA SER A 206 -9.27 -1.00 -4.55
C SER A 206 -9.94 -1.80 -5.65
N THR A 207 -10.98 -1.27 -6.29
CA THR A 207 -11.74 -2.02 -7.31
C THR A 207 -10.87 -2.49 -8.49
N PRO A 208 -10.03 -1.64 -9.12
CA PRO A 208 -9.12 -2.12 -10.16
C PRO A 208 -8.10 -3.15 -9.64
N MET A 209 -7.58 -2.95 -8.42
CA MET A 209 -6.63 -3.88 -7.80
C MET A 209 -7.28 -5.25 -7.49
N PHE A 210 -8.53 -5.26 -7.05
CA PHE A 210 -9.34 -6.46 -6.81
C PHE A 210 -9.55 -7.24 -8.11
N LEU A 211 -9.97 -6.56 -9.18
CA LEU A 211 -10.16 -7.16 -10.51
C LEU A 211 -8.85 -7.70 -11.09
N MET A 212 -7.76 -6.95 -10.94
CA MET A 212 -6.42 -7.38 -11.34
C MET A 212 -5.98 -8.64 -10.59
N SER A 213 -6.17 -8.66 -9.27
CA SER A 213 -5.77 -9.78 -8.41
C SER A 213 -6.44 -11.09 -8.83
N ARG A 214 -7.72 -11.04 -9.23
CA ARG A 214 -8.45 -12.18 -9.81
C ARG A 214 -7.74 -12.75 -11.03
N LYS A 215 -7.34 -11.88 -11.97
CA LYS A 215 -6.66 -12.28 -13.21
C LYS A 215 -5.26 -12.82 -12.94
N ILE A 216 -4.50 -12.19 -12.05
CA ILE A 216 -3.17 -12.66 -11.61
C ILE A 216 -3.27 -14.07 -11.02
N LYS A 217 -4.25 -14.31 -10.15
CA LYS A 217 -4.46 -15.61 -9.54
C LYS A 217 -4.78 -16.69 -10.58
N ALA A 218 -5.61 -16.37 -11.58
CA ALA A 218 -5.97 -17.28 -12.66
C ALA A 218 -4.76 -17.73 -13.51
N LEU A 219 -3.69 -16.93 -13.54
CA LEU A 219 -2.40 -17.29 -14.16
C LEU A 219 -1.51 -18.18 -13.26
N GLY A 220 -1.98 -18.59 -12.08
CA GLY A 220 -1.25 -19.45 -11.14
C GLY A 220 -0.27 -18.73 -10.22
N VAL A 221 -0.21 -17.40 -10.29
CA VAL A 221 0.65 -16.57 -9.42
C VAL A 221 0.07 -16.52 -8.00
N LYS A 222 0.95 -16.63 -7.00
CA LYS A 222 0.56 -16.69 -5.58
C LYS A 222 1.05 -15.51 -4.76
N MET A 223 2.03 -14.76 -5.27
CA MET A 223 2.58 -13.58 -4.60
C MET A 223 2.89 -12.47 -5.61
N VAL A 224 2.66 -11.22 -5.22
CA VAL A 224 3.10 -10.04 -5.96
C VAL A 224 3.83 -9.07 -5.05
N ILE A 225 4.76 -8.31 -5.62
CA ILE A 225 5.43 -7.20 -4.94
C ILE A 225 4.86 -5.89 -5.48
N SER A 226 4.59 -4.94 -4.59
CA SER A 226 3.96 -3.64 -4.89
C SER A 226 4.79 -2.48 -4.33
N GLY A 227 4.57 -1.28 -4.87
CA GLY A 227 5.24 -0.03 -4.50
C GLY A 227 4.58 0.78 -3.37
N GLU A 228 3.57 0.23 -2.69
CA GLU A 228 2.84 0.93 -1.61
C GLU A 228 3.76 1.35 -0.46
N GLY A 229 3.48 2.52 0.14
CA GLY A 229 4.25 3.08 1.25
C GLY A 229 5.25 4.16 0.85
N SER A 230 5.63 4.22 -0.44
CA SER A 230 6.62 5.19 -0.93
C SER A 230 6.17 6.62 -0.68
N ASP A 231 4.93 6.93 -1.01
CA ASP A 231 4.41 8.30 -0.94
C ASP A 231 4.27 8.80 0.49
N GLU A 232 3.90 7.93 1.43
CA GLU A 232 3.79 8.24 2.85
C GLU A 232 5.17 8.51 3.47
N ILE A 233 6.21 7.79 3.01
CA ILE A 233 7.57 7.93 3.52
C ILE A 233 8.28 9.16 2.94
N PHE A 234 8.02 9.48 1.67
CA PHE A 234 8.76 10.52 0.94
C PHE A 234 7.94 11.77 0.61
N GLY A 235 6.70 11.87 1.09
CA GLY A 235 5.80 12.98 0.80
C GLY A 235 5.49 13.09 -0.70
N GLY A 236 5.11 11.98 -1.31
CA GLY A 236 4.90 11.89 -2.76
C GLY A 236 3.53 12.38 -3.25
N TYR A 237 2.61 12.72 -2.35
CA TYR A 237 1.31 13.28 -2.71
C TYR A 237 1.40 14.76 -3.08
N LEU A 238 0.61 15.21 -4.07
CA LEU A 238 0.70 16.58 -4.59
C LEU A 238 0.44 17.67 -3.54
N TYR A 239 -0.28 17.38 -2.46
CA TYR A 239 -0.49 18.37 -1.40
C TYR A 239 0.77 18.65 -0.58
N PHE A 240 1.79 17.78 -0.60
CA PHE A 240 3.10 18.05 0.02
C PHE A 240 3.85 19.21 -0.63
N HIS A 241 3.51 19.60 -1.87
CA HIS A 241 4.02 20.83 -2.47
C HIS A 241 3.64 22.08 -1.66
N LYS A 242 2.60 21.98 -0.83
CA LYS A 242 2.10 23.06 0.02
C LYS A 242 2.54 22.92 1.48
N ALA A 243 3.46 21.99 1.78
CA ALA A 243 3.99 21.83 3.13
C ALA A 243 4.71 23.13 3.56
N PRO A 244 4.36 23.74 4.70
CA PRO A 244 4.86 25.06 5.07
C PRO A 244 6.35 25.06 5.46
N ASN A 245 6.83 23.95 6.03
CA ASN A 245 8.21 23.77 6.47
C ASN A 245 8.55 22.26 6.59
N LYS A 246 9.80 21.96 6.91
CA LYS A 246 10.30 20.58 6.99
C LYS A 246 9.72 19.81 8.18
N GLU A 247 9.38 20.51 9.27
CA GLU A 247 8.80 19.94 10.47
C GLU A 247 7.38 19.41 10.22
N GLU A 248 6.52 20.23 9.60
CA GLU A 248 5.17 19.83 9.21
C GLU A 248 5.18 18.75 8.13
N PHE A 249 6.12 18.82 7.18
CA PHE A 249 6.33 17.74 6.20
C PHE A 249 6.61 16.41 6.93
N HIS A 250 7.52 16.41 7.90
CA HIS A 250 7.87 15.20 8.64
C HIS A 250 6.72 14.67 9.49
N ARG A 251 6.05 15.53 10.25
CA ARG A 251 4.89 15.15 11.07
C ARG A 251 3.81 14.51 10.21
N GLU A 252 3.54 15.08 9.03
CA GLU A 252 2.59 14.51 8.10
C GLU A 252 3.03 13.14 7.56
N THR A 253 4.31 12.96 7.18
CA THR A 253 4.80 11.62 6.79
C THR A 253 4.69 10.60 7.93
N CYS A 254 4.98 10.99 9.17
CA CYS A 254 4.81 10.14 10.34
C CYS A 254 3.34 9.80 10.60
N HIS A 255 2.44 10.77 10.49
CA HIS A 255 1.00 10.56 10.59
C HIS A 255 0.51 9.56 9.53
N LYS A 256 0.91 9.77 8.27
CA LYS A 256 0.57 8.88 7.15
C LYS A 256 1.07 7.46 7.37
N ILE A 257 2.32 7.26 7.78
CA ILE A 257 2.85 5.92 8.08
C ILE A 257 2.06 5.25 9.22
N LYS A 258 1.70 5.99 10.27
CA LYS A 258 0.88 5.47 11.38
C LYS A 258 -0.52 5.06 10.93
N ALA A 259 -1.07 5.73 9.92
CA ALA A 259 -2.42 5.50 9.42
C ALA A 259 -2.51 4.51 8.24
N LEU A 260 -1.39 4.12 7.64
CA LEU A 260 -1.33 3.20 6.48
C LEU A 260 -2.21 1.95 6.62
N HIS A 261 -2.28 1.37 7.83
CA HIS A 261 -3.07 0.18 8.13
C HIS A 261 -4.59 0.32 7.92
N GLN A 262 -5.08 1.56 7.78
CA GLN A 262 -6.50 1.90 7.55
C GLN A 262 -6.78 2.24 6.09
N TYR A 263 -5.73 2.47 5.28
CA TYR A 263 -5.82 2.95 3.90
C TYR A 263 -5.06 2.01 2.95
N ASP A 264 -3.86 2.37 2.52
CA ASP A 264 -3.12 1.68 1.46
C ASP A 264 -2.72 0.24 1.82
N CYS A 265 -2.33 -0.02 3.08
CA CYS A 265 -2.10 -1.40 3.52
C CYS A 265 -3.40 -2.21 3.55
N LEU A 266 -4.51 -1.61 3.99
CA LEU A 266 -5.82 -2.27 4.01
C LEU A 266 -6.22 -2.69 2.59
N ARG A 267 -6.16 -1.74 1.65
CA ARG A 267 -6.44 -1.97 0.24
C ARG A 267 -5.53 -3.04 -0.35
N ALA A 268 -4.20 -2.87 -0.25
CA ALA A 268 -3.25 -3.76 -0.88
C ALA A 268 -3.36 -5.19 -0.34
N ASN A 269 -3.51 -5.34 0.98
CA ASN A 269 -3.65 -6.64 1.62
C ASN A 269 -4.98 -7.32 1.25
N LYS A 270 -6.12 -6.64 1.41
CA LYS A 270 -7.44 -7.28 1.23
C LYS A 270 -7.87 -7.43 -0.22
N SER A 271 -7.54 -6.48 -1.10
CA SER A 271 -7.83 -6.61 -2.55
C SER A 271 -7.16 -7.85 -3.15
N THR A 272 -5.93 -8.14 -2.73
CA THR A 272 -5.15 -9.28 -3.21
C THR A 272 -5.56 -10.57 -2.49
N SER A 273 -5.77 -10.52 -1.17
CA SER A 273 -6.19 -11.68 -0.37
C SER A 273 -7.58 -12.20 -0.75
N ALA A 274 -8.47 -11.35 -1.28
CA ALA A 274 -9.77 -11.76 -1.82
C ALA A 274 -9.68 -12.87 -2.88
N TRP A 275 -8.54 -12.95 -3.58
CA TRP A 275 -8.27 -13.96 -4.60
C TRP A 275 -7.12 -14.90 -4.20
N GLY A 276 -6.76 -14.95 -2.91
CA GLY A 276 -5.66 -15.78 -2.41
C GLY A 276 -4.31 -15.43 -3.04
N LEU A 277 -4.06 -14.14 -3.24
CA LEU A 277 -2.81 -13.57 -3.72
C LEU A 277 -2.13 -12.79 -2.58
N GLU A 278 -0.87 -13.11 -2.26
CA GLU A 278 -0.11 -12.38 -1.24
C GLU A 278 0.52 -11.11 -1.84
N ALA A 279 0.36 -9.94 -1.20
CA ALA A 279 1.05 -8.71 -1.57
C ALA A 279 2.23 -8.40 -0.63
N ARG A 280 3.40 -8.12 -1.19
CA ARG A 280 4.59 -7.68 -0.45
C ARG A 280 4.92 -6.23 -0.77
N VAL A 281 5.30 -5.47 0.25
CA VAL A 281 5.50 -4.01 0.16
C VAL A 281 6.89 -3.62 0.68
N PRO A 282 7.93 -3.55 -0.18
CA PRO A 282 9.31 -3.28 0.22
C PRO A 282 9.53 -1.91 0.86
N PHE A 283 8.78 -0.88 0.44
CA PHE A 283 8.86 0.44 1.07
C PHE A 283 8.47 0.41 2.55
N LEU A 284 7.66 -0.57 2.97
CA LEU A 284 7.25 -0.71 4.37
C LEU A 284 8.15 -1.63 5.19
N ASP A 285 9.36 -1.88 4.69
CA ASP A 285 10.39 -2.55 5.47
C ASP A 285 10.85 -1.72 6.66
N LYS A 286 10.93 -2.32 7.85
CA LYS A 286 11.28 -1.58 9.08
C LYS A 286 12.63 -0.88 8.97
N ASP A 287 13.64 -1.55 8.40
CA ASP A 287 14.98 -0.99 8.31
C ASP A 287 15.02 0.11 7.26
N PHE A 288 14.34 -0.09 6.13
CA PHE A 288 14.21 0.95 5.12
C PHE A 288 13.42 2.18 5.62
N ILE A 289 12.28 1.99 6.30
CA ILE A 289 11.54 3.09 6.92
C ILE A 289 12.46 3.83 7.89
N ASN A 290 13.21 3.12 8.74
CA ASN A 290 14.12 3.76 9.69
C ASN A 290 15.19 4.60 9.00
N VAL A 291 15.80 4.09 7.91
CA VAL A 291 16.78 4.85 7.10
C VAL A 291 16.12 6.06 6.45
N ALA A 292 15.02 5.85 5.74
CA ALA A 292 14.33 6.90 5.00
C ALA A 292 13.78 7.99 5.92
N MET A 293 13.27 7.62 7.10
CA MET A 293 12.71 8.55 8.09
C MET A 293 13.75 9.19 9.00
N ALA A 294 15.03 8.80 8.92
CA ALA A 294 16.13 9.47 9.61
C ALA A 294 16.74 10.63 8.79
N ILE A 295 16.45 10.72 7.49
CA ILE A 295 16.92 11.82 6.62
C ILE A 295 16.31 13.14 7.09
N ASP A 296 17.11 14.20 7.20
CA ASP A 296 16.61 15.56 7.47
C ASP A 296 15.50 15.90 6.44
N PRO A 297 14.27 16.22 6.89
CA PRO A 297 13.15 16.37 5.98
C PRO A 297 13.32 17.52 4.99
N GLN A 298 14.27 18.44 5.23
CA GLN A 298 14.66 19.47 4.25
C GLN A 298 15.05 18.87 2.89
N TRP A 299 15.63 17.67 2.86
CA TRP A 299 15.96 16.99 1.60
C TRP A 299 14.74 16.43 0.88
N LYS A 300 13.68 16.09 1.61
CA LYS A 300 12.42 15.57 1.06
C LYS A 300 11.47 16.68 0.61
N MET A 301 11.67 17.91 1.10
CA MET A 301 10.87 19.06 0.67
C MET A 301 10.96 19.26 -0.83
N ILE A 302 9.81 19.54 -1.43
CA ILE A 302 9.67 19.83 -2.85
C ILE A 302 10.07 21.28 -3.07
N ARG A 303 11.06 21.50 -3.94
CA ARG A 303 11.69 22.80 -4.21
C ARG A 303 11.93 22.93 -5.71
N PRO A 304 10.91 23.32 -6.50
CA PRO A 304 11.02 23.44 -7.95
C PRO A 304 12.15 24.35 -8.41
N GLU A 305 12.45 25.41 -7.65
CA GLU A 305 13.56 26.34 -7.88
C GLU A 305 14.95 25.69 -7.78
N GLU A 306 15.07 24.61 -7.02
CA GLU A 306 16.28 23.77 -6.92
C GLU A 306 16.19 22.52 -7.83
N GLY A 307 15.15 22.41 -8.67
CA GLY A 307 14.89 21.22 -9.49
C GLY A 307 14.43 19.99 -8.70
N ARG A 308 13.98 20.17 -7.45
CA ARG A 308 13.50 19.07 -6.60
C ARG A 308 11.99 18.90 -6.73
N ILE A 309 11.59 17.79 -7.34
CA ILE A 309 10.19 17.35 -7.44
C ILE A 309 9.82 16.40 -6.28
N GLU A 310 8.58 15.92 -6.24
CA GLU A 310 8.16 14.93 -5.26
C GLU A 310 9.05 13.68 -5.28
N LYS A 311 9.39 13.18 -4.09
CA LYS A 311 10.27 12.01 -3.91
C LYS A 311 11.66 12.19 -4.55
N TRP A 312 12.15 13.42 -4.69
CA TRP A 312 13.46 13.71 -5.30
C TRP A 312 14.61 12.91 -4.69
N VAL A 313 14.64 12.72 -3.37
CA VAL A 313 15.67 11.88 -2.71
C VAL A 313 15.63 10.43 -3.18
N LEU A 314 14.44 9.87 -3.43
CA LEU A 314 14.33 8.50 -3.95
C LEU A 314 14.78 8.45 -5.41
N ARG A 315 14.32 9.40 -6.24
CA ARG A 315 14.71 9.50 -7.66
C ARG A 315 16.23 9.63 -7.79
N LYS A 316 16.83 10.54 -7.02
CA LYS A 316 18.27 10.77 -7.02
C LYS A 316 19.06 9.58 -6.48
N ALA A 317 18.53 8.87 -5.49
CA ALA A 317 19.15 7.65 -5.00
C ALA A 317 19.26 6.58 -6.09
N PHE A 318 18.33 6.51 -7.04
CA PHE A 318 18.35 5.53 -8.16
C PHE A 318 18.82 6.10 -9.50
N ASP A 319 19.36 7.31 -9.48
CA ASP A 319 19.92 8.00 -10.64
C ASP A 319 21.38 7.58 -10.88
N ASP A 320 21.57 6.33 -11.28
CA ASP A 320 22.87 5.73 -11.59
C ASP A 320 23.14 5.76 -13.10
N GLU A 321 24.22 6.42 -13.53
CA GLU A 321 24.60 6.50 -14.95
C GLU A 321 25.29 5.23 -15.44
N ASP A 322 26.00 4.52 -14.57
CA ASP A 322 26.76 3.33 -14.92
C ASP A 322 25.84 2.10 -14.98
N HIS A 323 24.88 2.02 -14.05
CA HIS A 323 23.93 0.92 -13.93
C HIS A 323 22.50 1.46 -13.79
N PRO A 324 21.91 2.00 -14.86
CA PRO A 324 20.60 2.65 -14.79
C PRO A 324 19.51 1.65 -14.40
N TYR A 325 18.72 2.01 -13.40
CA TYR A 325 17.57 1.21 -12.96
C TYR A 325 16.35 1.42 -13.86
N LEU A 326 16.19 2.63 -14.41
CA LEU A 326 15.04 3.07 -15.19
C LEU A 326 15.47 4.09 -16.26
N PRO A 327 14.69 4.25 -17.35
CA PRO A 327 14.86 5.39 -18.26
C PRO A 327 14.72 6.71 -17.51
N LYS A 328 15.55 7.71 -17.84
CA LYS A 328 15.58 9.01 -17.14
C LYS A 328 14.21 9.69 -17.11
N HIS A 329 13.45 9.65 -18.21
CA HIS A 329 12.15 10.29 -18.28
C HIS A 329 11.09 9.58 -17.44
N ILE A 330 11.23 8.28 -17.16
CA ILE A 330 10.41 7.56 -16.17
C ILE A 330 10.87 7.92 -14.75
N LEU A 331 12.18 7.87 -14.50
CA LEU A 331 12.78 8.16 -13.19
C LEU A 331 12.43 9.57 -12.69
N TYR A 332 12.27 10.52 -13.60
CA TYR A 332 11.89 11.91 -13.31
C TYR A 332 10.49 12.29 -13.80
N ARG A 333 9.64 11.31 -14.16
CA ARG A 333 8.23 11.57 -14.51
C ARG A 333 7.49 12.09 -13.28
N GLN A 334 6.77 13.21 -13.44
CA GLN A 334 5.89 13.73 -12.41
C GLN A 334 4.75 12.75 -12.12
N LYS A 335 4.39 12.59 -10.85
CA LYS A 335 3.35 11.66 -10.42
C LYS A 335 1.97 12.00 -11.01
N GLU A 336 1.27 10.98 -11.48
CA GLU A 336 -0.18 10.96 -11.66
C GLU A 336 -0.83 10.18 -10.48
N GLN A 337 -2.01 10.60 -10.01
CA GLN A 337 -2.70 9.88 -8.93
C GLN A 337 -3.23 8.54 -9.48
N PHE A 338 -3.15 7.46 -8.68
CA PHE A 338 -3.54 6.12 -9.14
C PHE A 338 -4.95 6.06 -9.73
N SER A 339 -5.92 6.75 -9.11
CA SER A 339 -7.30 6.80 -9.59
C SER A 339 -7.47 7.51 -10.94
N ASP A 340 -6.55 8.41 -11.28
CA ASP A 340 -6.53 9.13 -12.56
C ASP A 340 -5.72 8.33 -13.61
N GLY A 341 -4.64 7.69 -13.18
CA GLY A 341 -3.76 6.86 -14.03
C GLY A 341 -4.43 5.61 -14.58
N VAL A 342 -5.37 5.01 -13.83
CA VAL A 342 -6.21 3.90 -14.33
C VAL A 342 -7.20 4.32 -15.41
N GLY A 343 -7.43 5.63 -15.59
CA GLY A 343 -8.24 6.22 -16.65
C GLY A 343 -9.35 7.14 -16.11
N TYR A 344 -9.43 8.37 -16.64
CA TYR A 344 -10.33 9.42 -16.16
C TYR A 344 -11.82 9.04 -16.12
N SER A 345 -12.29 8.23 -17.08
CA SER A 345 -13.70 7.80 -17.13
C SER A 345 -14.09 6.85 -16.00
N TRP A 346 -13.15 6.27 -15.25
CA TRP A 346 -13.47 5.44 -14.09
C TRP A 346 -14.13 6.26 -12.99
N ILE A 347 -13.50 7.34 -12.57
CA ILE A 347 -14.02 8.22 -11.52
C ILE A 347 -15.32 8.89 -11.98
N ASP A 348 -15.37 9.34 -13.23
CA ASP A 348 -16.56 10.00 -13.75
C ASP A 348 -17.75 9.04 -13.91
N GLY A 349 -17.47 7.78 -14.32
CA GLY A 349 -18.46 6.71 -14.34
C GLY A 349 -19.02 6.41 -12.94
N LEU A 350 -18.16 6.35 -11.93
CA LEU A 350 -18.59 6.19 -10.53
C LEU A 350 -19.47 7.34 -10.04
N LYS A 351 -19.10 8.58 -10.36
CA LYS A 351 -19.91 9.76 -10.00
C LYS A 351 -21.29 9.71 -10.66
N ALA A 352 -21.33 9.38 -11.96
CA ALA A 352 -22.57 9.27 -12.71
C ALA A 352 -23.48 8.17 -12.13
N HIS A 353 -22.93 6.97 -11.91
CA HIS A 353 -23.65 5.85 -11.31
C HIS A 353 -24.22 6.20 -9.93
N ALA A 354 -23.42 6.83 -9.07
CA ALA A 354 -23.90 7.27 -7.75
C ALA A 354 -25.01 8.33 -7.85
N ALA A 355 -24.91 9.28 -8.79
CA ALA A 355 -25.94 10.30 -8.98
C ALA A 355 -27.29 9.75 -9.46
N GLU A 356 -27.27 8.65 -10.22
CA GLU A 356 -28.49 7.96 -10.68
C GLU A 356 -29.20 7.18 -9.56
N HIS A 357 -28.44 6.64 -8.59
CA HIS A 357 -28.96 5.72 -7.56
C HIS A 357 -29.19 6.39 -6.21
N VAL A 358 -28.52 7.51 -5.92
CA VAL A 358 -28.71 8.29 -4.70
C VAL A 358 -29.60 9.49 -4.99
N CYS A 359 -30.91 9.34 -4.80
CA CYS A 359 -31.81 10.49 -4.83
C CYS A 359 -31.47 11.45 -3.69
N ILE A 360 -31.21 12.72 -4.03
CA ILE A 360 -31.35 13.81 -3.06
C ILE A 360 -32.83 13.90 -2.74
N SER A 361 -33.27 13.25 -1.67
CA SER A 361 -34.60 13.46 -1.15
C SER A 361 -34.72 14.93 -0.76
N ILE A 362 -35.66 15.66 -1.37
CA ILE A 362 -35.99 17.06 -1.06
C ILE A 362 -36.27 17.23 0.46
N SER A 363 -36.64 16.16 1.17
CA SER A 363 -36.75 16.11 2.63
C SER A 363 -35.46 16.48 3.37
N ALA A 364 -34.28 16.15 2.84
CA ALA A 364 -33.00 16.48 3.46
C ALA A 364 -32.63 17.96 3.27
N LEU A 365 -33.12 18.61 2.21
CA LEU A 365 -32.97 20.06 2.01
C LEU A 365 -33.95 20.86 2.88
N LEU A 366 -35.17 20.34 3.07
CA LEU A 366 -36.21 20.98 3.90
C LEU A 366 -35.94 20.91 5.41
N LEU A 367 -35.07 20.01 5.87
CA LEU A 367 -34.63 19.95 7.26
C LEU A 367 -33.51 20.96 7.60
N GLN A 368 -33.03 21.77 6.64
CA GLN A 368 -31.96 22.75 6.87
C GLN A 368 -32.34 24.23 6.68
N LEU A 369 -33.57 24.61 6.34
CA LEU A 369 -34.07 26.00 6.34
C LEU A 369 -35.60 25.98 6.50
N PRO A 370 -36.24 26.65 7.50
CA PRO A 370 -35.92 28.01 7.96
C PRO A 370 -35.92 28.21 9.50
N LEU A 371 -34.82 28.77 10.04
CA LEU A 371 -34.81 29.61 11.26
C LEU A 371 -34.36 31.03 10.88
N LEU A 372 -34.98 31.56 9.83
CA LEU A 372 -35.01 32.99 9.51
C LEU A 372 -36.48 33.36 9.44
N PHE A 373 -36.86 34.37 10.23
CA PHE A 373 -38.22 34.82 10.58
C PHE A 373 -38.86 34.13 11.81
N HIS A 374 -38.38 34.47 13.00
CA HIS A 374 -39.10 35.39 13.89
C HIS A 374 -38.21 35.93 15.01
#